data_AF-A0AAN6XXZ8-F1
#
_entry.id   AF-A0AAN6XXZ8-F1
#
_cell.length_a   1.000
_cell.length_b   1.000
_cell.length_c   1.000
_cell.angle_alpha   90.00
_cell.angle_beta   90.00
_cell.angle_gamma   90.00
#
_symmetry.space_group_name_H-M   'P 1'
#
loop_
_entity.id
_entity.type
_entity.pdbx_description
1 polymer ?
#
loop_
_entity_poly.entity_id
_entity_poly.type
_entity_poly.pdbx_seq_one_letter_code
_entity_poly.pdbx_strand_id
1 'polypeptide(L)'
;MRKGSLKAVARMMGRPYRVAIICILFLLLTLNQLGYFLSPELHSLFPYQYVQTSRRAAAPEILNSTLGFEKVFVVNLPERTDRRDAMTLGTAVSNISVTWINGIMGSAVSSKVLPADSFDKTISRGNKGSWRAHMNALQTIIDQNLTSALIMEDDIDWDIRIKSQLQVFAQAARAFTQPAASESSNSARDSPKVPLAQAESFNPADATENTVVELPATRLPHKKLRPTSSPYGDDWDVLWLGHCGTEFPTKSKSEPKAKPKSPPPTRPNTGYTPKTNPEQVPLPLLRVTIPNDITVPQPQHLKPHPFALPDPLGEEYPPHTRIVHASSATICTQAYAVSQQGARKLLHQFGLLSLTAGWDLMLKDWCDGAYFDGYAYAQQQGKKRTRPPVCVTVQPPLFSHHYGKASASDIMSPGGGFLNRIGRGEMTPYIRYSVRLNMGKLVEGVRDLEGLVDQLPDN
;
A
#
# COMPACT_ATOMS: atom_id res chain seq x y z
N MET A 1 -39.30 -30.09 63.47
CA MET A 1 -38.37 -29.05 62.96
C MET A 1 -38.98 -28.41 61.70
N ARG A 2 -38.88 -27.08 61.61
CA ARG A 2 -39.80 -26.16 60.89
C ARG A 2 -39.74 -26.26 59.36
N LYS A 3 -40.85 -26.67 58.73
CA LYS A 3 -41.21 -26.28 57.33
C LYS A 3 -42.31 -25.23 57.40
N GLY A 4 -41.92 -23.96 57.46
CA GLY A 4 -42.87 -22.84 57.44
C GLY A 4 -42.13 -21.52 57.51
N SER A 5 -41.64 -20.99 56.38
CA SER A 5 -41.03 -19.65 56.37
C SER A 5 -40.91 -18.94 55.01
N LEU A 6 -41.74 -19.25 54.00
CA LEU A 6 -41.76 -18.44 52.75
C LEU A 6 -43.16 -18.04 52.28
N LYS A 7 -44.17 -18.89 52.49
CA LYS A 7 -45.57 -18.54 52.15
C LYS A 7 -46.20 -17.49 53.09
N ALA A 8 -45.63 -17.29 54.29
CA ALA A 8 -46.12 -16.30 55.26
C ALA A 8 -45.67 -14.86 54.92
N VAL A 9 -44.45 -14.67 54.41
CA VAL A 9 -43.94 -13.33 54.05
C VAL A 9 -44.67 -12.76 52.83
N ALA A 10 -45.00 -13.60 51.85
CA ALA A 10 -45.74 -13.17 50.66
C ALA A 10 -47.17 -12.70 50.97
N ARG A 11 -47.85 -13.25 51.99
CA ARG A 11 -49.23 -12.85 52.36
C ARG A 11 -49.31 -11.60 53.24
N MET A 12 -48.19 -11.10 53.76
CA MET A 12 -48.14 -9.97 54.69
C MET A 12 -47.80 -8.63 54.02
N MET A 13 -47.53 -8.63 52.72
CA MET A 13 -47.32 -7.42 51.92
C MET A 13 -48.61 -7.05 51.19
N GLY A 14 -49.29 -6.01 51.67
CA GLY A 14 -50.50 -5.47 51.06
C GLY A 14 -50.31 -5.14 49.58
N ARG A 15 -51.41 -5.15 48.81
CA ARG A 15 -51.47 -4.78 47.40
C ARG A 15 -50.61 -3.56 47.00
N PRO A 16 -50.58 -2.44 47.78
CA PRO A 16 -49.72 -1.30 47.43
C PRO A 16 -48.21 -1.60 47.52
N TYR A 17 -47.77 -2.45 48.45
CA TYR A 17 -46.36 -2.81 48.60
C TYR A 17 -45.85 -3.68 47.44
N ARG A 18 -46.71 -4.55 46.89
CA ARG A 18 -46.35 -5.36 45.72
C ARG A 18 -46.22 -4.51 44.45
N VAL A 19 -47.11 -3.53 44.28
CA VAL A 19 -47.03 -2.56 43.17
C VAL A 19 -45.78 -1.71 43.31
N ALA A 20 -45.46 -1.22 44.52
CA ALA A 20 -44.24 -0.45 44.76
C ALA A 20 -42.96 -1.23 44.42
N ILE A 21 -42.86 -2.51 44.80
CA ILE A 21 -41.71 -3.34 44.47
C ILE A 21 -41.59 -3.58 42.97
N ILE A 22 -42.71 -3.82 42.26
CA ILE A 22 -42.68 -3.98 40.80
C ILE A 22 -42.25 -2.67 40.12
N CYS A 23 -42.74 -1.52 40.58
CA CYS A 23 -42.31 -0.22 40.06
C CYS A 23 -40.82 0.06 40.33
N ILE A 24 -40.30 -0.30 41.51
CA ILE A 24 -38.88 -0.17 41.84
C ILE A 24 -38.03 -1.10 40.96
N LEU A 25 -38.45 -2.35 40.76
CA LEU A 25 -37.74 -3.29 39.89
C LEU A 25 -37.76 -2.82 38.43
N PHE A 26 -38.90 -2.29 37.95
CA PHE A 26 -39.01 -1.73 36.62
C PHE A 26 -38.16 -0.46 36.46
N LEU A 27 -38.16 0.42 37.47
CA LEU A 27 -37.31 1.61 37.51
C LEU A 27 -35.83 1.22 37.49
N LEU A 28 -35.41 0.24 38.30
CA LEU A 28 -34.04 -0.28 38.31
C LEU A 28 -33.67 -0.93 36.97
N LEU A 29 -34.59 -1.64 36.32
CA LEU A 29 -34.37 -2.19 34.98
C LEU A 29 -34.22 -1.08 33.95
N THR A 30 -35.06 -0.04 33.99
CA THR A 30 -34.96 1.10 33.08
C THR A 30 -33.71 1.94 33.35
N LEU A 31 -33.28 2.10 34.61
CA LEU A 31 -32.04 2.78 34.97
C LEU A 31 -30.80 1.95 34.59
N ASN A 32 -30.88 0.62 34.63
CA ASN A 32 -29.82 -0.26 34.13
C ASN A 32 -29.72 -0.16 32.60
N GLN A 33 -30.84 -0.22 31.88
CA GLN A 33 -30.91 -0.05 30.42
C GLN A 33 -30.48 1.38 29.98
N LEU A 34 -30.83 2.40 30.75
CA LEU A 34 -30.38 3.78 30.52
C LEU A 34 -28.89 3.94 30.89
N GLY A 35 -28.38 3.19 31.87
CA GLY A 35 -26.95 3.07 32.17
C GLY A 35 -26.15 2.44 31.02
N TYR A 36 -26.71 1.47 30.29
CA TYR A 36 -26.13 0.96 29.05
C TYR A 36 -26.17 1.99 27.90
N PHE A 37 -27.18 2.86 27.86
CA PHE A 37 -27.30 3.92 26.84
C PHE A 37 -26.50 5.19 27.15
N LEU A 38 -26.17 5.45 28.43
CA LEU A 38 -25.52 6.67 28.91
C LEU A 38 -24.14 6.44 29.55
N SER A 39 -23.58 5.23 29.51
CA SER A 39 -22.18 4.98 29.90
C SER A 39 -21.25 5.12 28.69
N PRO A 40 -20.40 6.16 28.61
CA PRO A 40 -19.32 6.22 27.64
C PRO A 40 -18.11 5.37 28.07
N GLU A 41 -18.20 4.64 29.19
CA GLU A 41 -17.08 4.00 29.86
C GLU A 41 -17.30 2.49 30.02
N LEU A 42 -17.25 1.78 28.90
CA LEU A 42 -16.77 0.39 28.86
C LEU A 42 -15.97 0.12 27.57
N HIS A 43 -15.26 1.14 27.08
CA HIS A 43 -14.23 1.03 26.03
C HIS A 43 -12.82 0.81 26.61
N SER A 44 -12.70 0.37 27.87
CA SER A 44 -11.45 0.39 28.64
C SER A 44 -10.94 -0.99 29.06
N LEU A 45 -10.94 -1.97 28.16
CA LEU A 45 -10.14 -3.19 28.34
C LEU A 45 -9.09 -3.47 27.25
N PHE A 46 -8.95 -2.59 26.25
CA PHE A 46 -7.74 -2.55 25.42
C PHE A 46 -7.42 -1.11 25.03
N PRO A 47 -6.29 -0.54 25.47
CA PRO A 47 -5.78 0.68 24.87
C PRO A 47 -5.32 0.30 23.46
N TYR A 48 -6.21 0.42 22.47
CA TYR A 48 -5.83 0.40 21.07
C TYR A 48 -5.08 1.70 20.77
N GLN A 49 -3.86 1.76 21.26
CA GLN A 49 -2.91 2.84 21.05
C GLN A 49 -2.25 2.62 19.70
N TYR A 50 -3.06 2.46 18.64
CA TYR A 50 -2.59 2.62 17.27
C TYR A 50 -2.32 4.10 17.09
N VAL A 51 -1.08 4.47 17.37
CA VAL A 51 -0.45 5.77 17.17
C VAL A 51 -1.46 6.91 17.34
N GLN A 52 -1.71 7.25 18.61
CA GLN A 52 -2.22 8.55 18.99
C GLN A 52 -1.13 9.62 18.71
N THR A 53 -0.59 9.68 17.48
CA THR A 53 0.10 10.87 16.96
C THR A 53 -0.98 11.90 16.70
N SER A 54 -1.52 12.45 17.78
CA SER A 54 -2.47 13.55 17.78
C SER A 54 -3.77 13.27 17.04
N ARG A 55 -4.90 13.36 17.76
CA ARG A 55 -6.25 13.55 17.17
C ARG A 55 -6.35 14.72 16.15
N ARG A 56 -5.25 15.44 15.85
CA ARG A 56 -5.14 16.55 14.90
C ARG A 56 -4.25 16.28 13.67
N ALA A 57 -3.67 15.08 13.49
CA ALA A 57 -2.87 14.71 12.30
C ALA A 57 -3.49 13.59 11.44
N ALA A 58 -4.73 13.18 11.74
CA ALA A 58 -5.42 12.18 10.93
C ALA A 58 -5.61 12.70 9.50
N ALA A 59 -5.39 11.86 8.49
CA ALA A 59 -5.81 12.10 7.12
C ALA A 59 -7.23 11.51 6.98
N PRO A 60 -8.31 12.25 7.34
CA PRO A 60 -9.67 11.71 7.30
C PRO A 60 -10.11 11.35 5.89
N GLU A 61 -9.52 11.99 4.88
CA GLU A 61 -9.73 11.71 3.45
C GLU A 61 -9.47 10.24 3.12
N ILE A 62 -8.53 9.57 3.81
CA ILE A 62 -8.21 8.15 3.60
C ILE A 62 -9.29 7.20 4.14
N LEU A 63 -10.14 7.68 5.06
CA LEU A 63 -11.21 6.86 5.63
C LEU A 63 -12.40 6.69 4.69
N ASN A 64 -12.44 7.44 3.59
CA ASN A 64 -13.48 7.34 2.57
C ASN A 64 -13.45 5.97 1.85
N SER A 65 -14.37 5.77 0.90
CA SER A 65 -14.47 4.51 0.15
C SER A 65 -13.40 4.35 -0.94
N THR A 66 -12.63 5.39 -1.26
CA THR A 66 -11.57 5.36 -2.27
C THR A 66 -10.17 5.43 -1.66
N LEU A 67 -10.07 5.30 -0.33
CA LEU A 67 -8.83 5.35 0.43
C LEU A 67 -8.07 6.68 0.24
N GLY A 68 -8.75 7.78 -0.09
CA GLY A 68 -8.10 9.07 -0.36
C GLY A 68 -7.53 9.21 -1.78
N PHE A 69 -7.71 8.24 -2.65
CA PHE A 69 -7.52 8.37 -4.10
C PHE A 69 -8.82 8.84 -4.77
N GLU A 70 -8.76 9.24 -6.04
CA GLU A 70 -9.99 9.58 -6.78
C GLU A 70 -10.73 8.33 -7.24
N LYS A 71 -10.00 7.29 -7.65
CA LYS A 71 -10.54 5.95 -7.92
C LYS A 71 -9.65 4.83 -7.39
N VAL A 72 -10.30 3.69 -7.17
CA VAL A 72 -9.63 2.40 -7.00
C VAL A 72 -10.03 1.50 -8.16
N PHE A 73 -9.03 0.98 -8.86
CA PHE A 73 -9.17 0.04 -9.96
C PHE A 73 -8.79 -1.37 -9.51
N VAL A 74 -9.53 -2.37 -9.97
CA VAL A 74 -9.13 -3.78 -9.88
C VAL A 74 -8.99 -4.35 -11.27
N VAL A 75 -7.81 -4.88 -11.58
CA VAL A 75 -7.53 -5.61 -12.82
C VAL A 75 -7.93 -7.07 -12.62
N ASN A 76 -8.90 -7.53 -13.39
CA ASN A 76 -9.46 -8.90 -13.28
C ASN A 76 -9.78 -9.43 -14.67
N LEU A 77 -9.38 -10.66 -14.97
CA LEU A 77 -9.86 -11.36 -16.16
C LEU A 77 -11.39 -11.57 -16.03
N PRO A 78 -12.21 -11.12 -17.00
CA PRO A 78 -13.67 -11.25 -16.90
C PRO A 78 -14.18 -12.67 -16.65
N GLU A 79 -13.45 -13.68 -17.13
CA GLU A 79 -13.72 -15.10 -16.94
C GLU A 79 -13.41 -15.61 -15.51
N ARG A 80 -12.62 -14.89 -14.71
CA ARG A 80 -12.32 -15.21 -13.31
C ARG A 80 -13.36 -14.60 -12.38
N THR A 81 -14.61 -15.05 -12.55
CA THR A 81 -15.75 -14.61 -11.74
C THR A 81 -15.58 -15.00 -10.27
N ASP A 82 -14.92 -16.12 -9.98
CA ASP A 82 -14.56 -16.55 -8.62
C ASP A 82 -13.70 -15.50 -7.88
N ARG A 83 -12.68 -14.94 -8.55
CA ARG A 83 -11.84 -13.87 -7.99
C ARG A 83 -12.62 -12.57 -7.86
N ARG A 84 -13.45 -12.26 -8.86
CA ARG A 84 -14.32 -11.07 -8.84
C ARG A 84 -15.31 -11.12 -7.68
N ASP A 85 -15.93 -12.26 -7.40
CA ASP A 85 -16.87 -12.43 -6.29
C ASP A 85 -16.15 -12.24 -4.94
N ALA A 86 -14.99 -12.88 -4.76
CA ALA A 86 -14.18 -12.73 -3.55
C ALA A 86 -13.74 -11.28 -3.32
N MET A 87 -13.28 -10.59 -4.36
CA MET A 87 -12.88 -9.19 -4.29
C MET A 87 -14.08 -8.26 -4.07
N THR A 88 -15.23 -8.54 -4.67
CA THR A 88 -16.47 -7.77 -4.46
C THR A 88 -16.89 -7.83 -2.99
N LEU A 89 -16.88 -9.02 -2.37
CA LEU A 89 -17.17 -9.15 -0.94
C LEU A 89 -16.10 -8.48 -0.08
N GLY A 90 -14.82 -8.70 -0.37
CA GLY A 90 -13.70 -8.14 0.40
C GLY A 90 -13.70 -6.61 0.42
N THR A 91 -13.93 -5.99 -0.73
CA THR A 91 -14.04 -4.53 -0.85
C THR A 91 -15.30 -4.01 -0.16
N ALA A 92 -16.44 -4.70 -0.25
CA ALA A 92 -17.67 -4.33 0.43
C ALA A 92 -17.52 -4.35 1.97
N VAL A 93 -16.98 -5.42 2.56
CA VAL A 93 -16.78 -5.50 4.02
C VAL A 93 -15.72 -4.52 4.53
N SER A 94 -14.81 -4.09 3.65
CA SER A 94 -13.79 -3.07 3.94
C SER A 94 -14.26 -1.63 3.67
N ASN A 95 -15.48 -1.45 3.15
CA ASN A 95 -16.00 -0.18 2.64
C ASN A 95 -15.00 0.49 1.67
N ILE A 96 -14.65 -0.24 0.60
CA ILE A 96 -13.82 0.20 -0.52
C ILE A 96 -14.68 0.12 -1.80
N SER A 97 -14.75 1.21 -2.55
CA SER A 97 -15.44 1.26 -3.84
C SER A 97 -14.43 1.07 -4.96
N VAL A 98 -14.68 0.08 -5.81
CA VAL A 98 -13.78 -0.27 -6.92
C VAL A 98 -14.45 -0.11 -8.28
N THR A 99 -13.64 0.21 -9.29
CA THR A 99 -13.99 0.13 -10.71
C THR A 99 -13.17 -0.96 -11.36
N TRP A 100 -13.81 -1.79 -12.17
CA TRP A 100 -13.13 -2.91 -12.83
C TRP A 100 -12.40 -2.46 -14.09
N ILE A 101 -11.15 -2.91 -14.23
CA ILE A 101 -10.41 -2.89 -15.48
C ILE A 101 -10.31 -4.34 -15.96
N ASN A 102 -10.77 -4.61 -17.17
CA ASN A 102 -10.69 -5.96 -17.70
C ASN A 102 -9.22 -6.33 -17.94
N GLY A 103 -8.81 -7.44 -17.35
CA GLY A 103 -7.62 -8.17 -17.74
C GLY A 103 -7.76 -8.63 -19.19
N ILE A 104 -6.62 -8.77 -19.86
CA ILE A 104 -6.60 -9.16 -21.28
C ILE A 104 -5.76 -10.41 -21.40
N MET A 105 -6.35 -11.44 -22.01
CA MET A 105 -5.60 -12.64 -22.40
C MET A 105 -4.52 -12.25 -23.41
N GLY A 106 -3.29 -12.73 -23.18
CA GLY A 106 -2.15 -12.42 -24.05
C GLY A 106 -2.34 -12.76 -25.53
N SER A 107 -3.15 -13.76 -25.82
CA SER A 107 -3.55 -14.16 -27.17
C SER A 107 -4.43 -13.12 -27.88
N ALA A 108 -5.15 -12.28 -27.13
CA ALA A 108 -5.99 -11.22 -27.67
C ALA A 108 -5.21 -9.92 -27.95
N VAL A 109 -3.94 -9.82 -27.51
CA VAL A 109 -3.10 -8.65 -27.78
C VAL A 109 -2.45 -8.77 -29.15
N SER A 110 -2.88 -7.94 -30.09
CA SER A 110 -2.31 -7.89 -31.44
C SER A 110 -0.83 -7.49 -31.41
N SER A 111 0.01 -8.10 -32.24
CA SER A 111 1.40 -7.66 -32.41
C SER A 111 1.52 -6.23 -32.96
N LYS A 112 0.48 -5.73 -33.65
CA LYS A 112 0.46 -4.38 -34.24
C LYS A 112 0.38 -3.26 -33.20
N VAL A 113 -0.04 -3.56 -31.97
CA VAL A 113 -0.18 -2.55 -30.90
C VAL A 113 1.02 -2.51 -29.96
N LEU A 114 2.02 -3.37 -30.17
CA LEU A 114 3.20 -3.40 -29.32
C LEU A 114 4.16 -2.26 -29.70
N PRO A 115 4.85 -1.65 -28.73
CA PRO A 115 5.90 -0.68 -29.00
C PRO A 115 6.99 -1.23 -29.93
N ALA A 116 7.61 -0.36 -30.73
CA ALA A 116 8.52 -0.80 -31.79
C ALA A 116 9.77 -1.54 -31.29
N ASP A 117 10.23 -1.22 -30.07
CA ASP A 117 11.38 -1.87 -29.44
C ASP A 117 11.12 -3.30 -28.91
N SER A 118 9.90 -3.80 -29.13
CA SER A 118 9.49 -5.14 -28.73
C SER A 118 9.59 -6.17 -29.85
N PHE A 119 9.80 -5.75 -31.10
CA PHE A 119 9.69 -6.63 -32.27
C PHE A 119 10.78 -7.72 -32.33
N ASP A 120 11.96 -7.47 -31.77
CA ASP A 120 13.07 -8.42 -31.65
C ASP A 120 13.05 -9.18 -30.30
N LYS A 121 12.06 -8.92 -29.43
CA LYS A 121 12.00 -9.47 -28.08
C LYS A 121 10.91 -10.53 -27.94
N THR A 122 11.27 -11.66 -27.35
CA THR A 122 10.31 -12.69 -26.93
C THR A 122 9.66 -12.32 -25.60
N ILE A 123 8.56 -11.56 -25.68
CA ILE A 123 7.69 -11.29 -24.53
C ILE A 123 6.62 -12.39 -24.45
N SER A 124 6.49 -13.00 -23.28
CA SER A 124 5.49 -14.04 -23.03
C SER A 124 4.07 -13.51 -23.25
N ARG A 125 3.14 -14.41 -23.62
CA ARG A 125 1.73 -14.03 -23.84
C ARG A 125 1.15 -13.34 -22.61
N GLY A 126 1.34 -13.92 -21.41
CA GLY A 126 0.84 -13.31 -20.19
C GLY A 126 1.38 -11.92 -19.93
N ASN A 127 2.66 -11.65 -20.21
CA ASN A 127 3.24 -10.32 -20.01
C ASN A 127 2.63 -9.29 -20.96
N LYS A 128 2.30 -9.69 -22.20
CA LYS A 128 1.55 -8.81 -23.13
C LYS A 128 0.15 -8.49 -22.59
N GLY A 129 -0.54 -9.51 -22.06
CA GLY A 129 -1.88 -9.36 -21.47
C GLY A 129 -1.90 -8.45 -20.25
N SER A 130 -1.01 -8.72 -19.29
CA SER A 130 -0.78 -7.89 -18.10
C SER A 130 -0.45 -6.45 -18.50
N TRP A 131 0.59 -6.23 -19.32
CA TRP A 131 0.96 -4.91 -19.81
C TRP A 131 -0.25 -4.16 -20.40
N ARG A 132 -1.00 -4.81 -21.28
CA ARG A 132 -2.14 -4.15 -21.95
C ARG A 132 -3.23 -3.74 -20.96
N ALA A 133 -3.53 -4.58 -19.97
CA ALA A 133 -4.51 -4.26 -18.94
C ALA A 133 -4.07 -3.05 -18.09
N HIS A 134 -2.80 -3.00 -17.67
CA HIS A 134 -2.28 -1.86 -16.92
C HIS A 134 -2.23 -0.58 -17.77
N MET A 135 -1.86 -0.66 -19.05
CA MET A 135 -1.93 0.49 -19.96
C MET A 135 -3.37 1.01 -20.13
N ASN A 136 -4.38 0.14 -20.10
CA ASN A 136 -5.80 0.57 -20.14
C ASN A 136 -6.21 1.28 -18.84
N ALA A 137 -5.71 0.84 -17.69
CA ALA A 137 -5.91 1.56 -16.43
C ALA A 137 -5.28 2.97 -16.50
N LEU A 138 -4.06 3.10 -17.03
CA LEU A 138 -3.41 4.40 -17.22
C LEU A 138 -4.15 5.31 -18.21
N GLN A 139 -4.64 4.74 -19.32
CA GLN A 139 -5.50 5.47 -20.27
C GLN A 139 -6.76 5.98 -19.57
N THR A 140 -7.41 5.14 -18.76
CA THR A 140 -8.61 5.53 -18.00
C THR A 140 -8.34 6.71 -17.06
N ILE A 141 -7.19 6.74 -16.37
CA ILE A 141 -6.79 7.87 -15.52
C ILE A 141 -6.71 9.17 -16.34
N ILE A 142 -6.14 9.10 -17.55
CA ILE A 142 -5.95 10.25 -18.42
C ILE A 142 -7.28 10.70 -19.05
N ASP A 143 -8.03 9.76 -19.61
CA ASP A 143 -9.29 10.02 -20.33
C ASP A 143 -10.36 10.59 -19.42
N GLN A 144 -10.45 10.10 -18.18
CA GLN A 144 -11.38 10.62 -17.17
C GLN A 144 -10.80 11.81 -16.39
N ASN A 145 -9.57 12.24 -16.71
CA ASN A 145 -8.88 13.33 -16.03
C ASN A 145 -8.81 13.15 -14.49
N LEU A 146 -8.59 11.92 -14.02
CA LEU A 146 -8.49 11.59 -12.60
C LEU A 146 -7.18 12.12 -12.02
N THR A 147 -7.20 12.69 -10.82
CA THR A 147 -6.02 13.18 -10.10
C THR A 147 -5.09 12.04 -9.67
N SER A 148 -5.67 10.91 -9.25
CA SER A 148 -4.93 9.71 -8.85
C SER A 148 -5.82 8.47 -8.88
N ALA A 149 -5.21 7.30 -9.05
CA ALA A 149 -5.92 6.04 -8.84
C ALA A 149 -5.02 4.98 -8.20
N LEU A 150 -5.58 4.20 -7.29
CA LEU A 150 -5.00 2.94 -6.80
C LEU A 150 -5.35 1.83 -7.79
N ILE A 151 -4.38 1.03 -8.23
CA ILE A 151 -4.55 -0.11 -9.12
C ILE A 151 -4.19 -1.38 -8.34
N MET A 152 -5.12 -2.33 -8.30
CA MET A 152 -5.00 -3.60 -7.58
C MET A 152 -5.13 -4.79 -8.52
N GLU A 153 -4.35 -5.84 -8.30
CA GLU A 153 -4.56 -7.16 -8.90
C GLU A 153 -5.70 -7.91 -8.17
N ASP A 154 -6.36 -8.86 -8.83
CA ASP A 154 -7.55 -9.54 -8.31
C ASP A 154 -7.28 -10.72 -7.36
N ASP A 155 -6.01 -11.08 -7.15
CA ASP A 155 -5.57 -12.14 -6.23
C ASP A 155 -4.84 -11.61 -5.01
N ILE A 156 -4.99 -10.32 -4.70
CA ILE A 156 -4.47 -9.74 -3.47
C ILE A 156 -5.48 -9.78 -2.33
N ASP A 157 -4.97 -9.48 -1.15
CA ASP A 157 -5.70 -9.34 0.10
C ASP A 157 -4.98 -8.34 1.02
N TRP A 158 -5.65 -7.90 2.08
CA TRP A 158 -5.17 -6.86 2.99
C TRP A 158 -5.63 -7.13 4.41
N ASP A 159 -5.01 -6.43 5.37
CA ASP A 159 -5.44 -6.47 6.76
C ASP A 159 -6.75 -5.67 6.92
N ILE A 160 -7.68 -6.13 7.76
CA ILE A 160 -8.93 -5.39 8.03
C ILE A 160 -8.69 -3.93 8.47
N ARG A 161 -7.48 -3.62 8.96
CA ARG A 161 -7.03 -2.30 9.40
C ARG A 161 -6.39 -1.45 8.29
N ILE A 162 -6.60 -1.79 7.02
CA ILE A 162 -5.97 -1.12 5.87
C ILE A 162 -6.11 0.40 5.87
N LYS A 163 -7.26 0.93 6.29
CA LYS A 163 -7.50 2.39 6.35
C LYS A 163 -6.57 3.08 7.35
N SER A 164 -6.37 2.51 8.53
CA SER A 164 -5.45 3.09 9.52
C SER A 164 -3.99 2.92 9.11
N GLN A 165 -3.65 1.78 8.49
CA GLN A 165 -2.31 1.58 7.92
C GLN A 165 -1.99 2.63 6.84
N LEU A 166 -2.94 2.91 5.95
CA LEU A 166 -2.78 3.92 4.90
C LEU A 166 -2.69 5.35 5.46
N GLN A 167 -3.35 5.66 6.57
CA GLN A 167 -3.18 6.95 7.23
C GLN A 167 -1.75 7.17 7.73
N VAL A 168 -1.15 6.14 8.33
CA VAL A 168 0.24 6.19 8.79
C VAL A 168 1.20 6.26 7.60
N PHE A 169 0.98 5.44 6.58
CA PHE A 169 1.75 5.50 5.34
C PHE A 169 1.69 6.91 4.70
N ALA A 170 0.51 7.51 4.61
CA ALA A 170 0.35 8.83 4.00
C ALA A 170 1.11 9.92 4.75
N GLN A 171 1.14 9.87 6.08
CA GLN A 171 1.96 10.79 6.87
C GLN A 171 3.44 10.66 6.55
N ALA A 172 3.94 9.43 6.41
CA ALA A 172 5.34 9.15 6.07
C ALA A 172 5.68 9.51 4.62
N ALA A 173 4.80 9.17 3.66
CA ALA A 173 5.00 9.42 2.23
C ALA A 173 5.17 10.91 1.89
N ARG A 174 4.50 11.80 2.64
CA ARG A 174 4.66 13.27 2.48
C ARG A 174 6.10 13.75 2.66
N ALA A 175 6.96 13.03 3.38
CA ALA A 175 8.37 13.39 3.53
C ALA A 175 9.16 13.35 2.20
N PHE A 176 8.68 12.59 1.22
CA PHE A 176 9.35 12.40 -0.07
C PHE A 176 9.02 13.49 -1.09
N THR A 177 7.95 14.26 -0.86
CA THR A 177 7.46 15.24 -1.82
C THR A 177 7.22 16.62 -1.23
N GLN A 178 6.84 16.72 0.04
CA GLN A 178 6.63 18.02 0.67
C GLN A 178 7.95 18.63 1.13
N PRO A 179 8.13 19.95 0.97
CA PRO A 179 9.35 20.62 1.37
C PRO A 179 9.56 20.61 2.88
N ALA A 180 10.82 20.51 3.30
CA ALA A 180 11.20 20.79 4.67
C ALA A 180 11.04 22.30 4.91
N ALA A 181 9.94 22.76 5.51
CA ALA A 181 9.71 24.20 5.61
C ALA A 181 10.81 24.89 6.44
N SER A 182 11.44 25.91 5.84
CA SER A 182 12.39 26.78 6.54
C SER A 182 11.68 27.47 7.70
N GLU A 183 12.34 27.54 8.84
CA GLU A 183 11.90 28.43 9.90
C GLU A 183 12.15 29.87 9.47
N SER A 184 11.13 30.71 9.69
CA SER A 184 11.14 32.17 9.68
C SER A 184 12.44 32.86 9.23
N SER A 185 12.48 33.27 7.97
CA SER A 185 13.18 34.50 7.60
C SER A 185 12.39 35.19 6.49
N ASN A 186 12.27 36.51 6.56
CA ASN A 186 11.63 37.33 5.55
C ASN A 186 12.34 37.28 4.17
N SER A 187 13.32 36.40 3.97
CA SER A 187 13.98 36.08 2.70
C SER A 187 13.50 34.77 2.04
N ALA A 188 12.57 34.02 2.64
CA ALA A 188 12.13 32.69 2.18
C ALA A 188 11.29 32.66 0.88
N ARG A 189 11.17 33.76 0.14
CA ARG A 189 10.46 33.77 -1.15
C ARG A 189 11.30 33.21 -2.30
N ASP A 190 12.62 33.11 -2.15
CA ASP A 190 13.56 32.71 -3.22
C ASP A 190 14.34 31.40 -2.96
N SER A 191 14.14 30.73 -1.82
CA SER A 191 14.82 29.46 -1.55
C SER A 191 14.10 28.26 -2.20
N PRO A 192 14.82 27.32 -2.85
CA PRO A 192 14.23 26.11 -3.41
C PRO A 192 13.50 25.32 -2.34
N LYS A 193 12.20 25.07 -2.54
CA LYS A 193 11.37 24.19 -1.71
C LYS A 193 11.73 22.74 -2.01
N VAL A 194 12.81 22.24 -1.42
CA VAL A 194 13.29 20.87 -1.63
C VAL A 194 12.58 19.91 -0.65
N PRO A 195 12.09 18.75 -1.11
CA PRO A 195 11.51 17.71 -0.24
C PRO A 195 12.43 17.30 0.92
N LEU A 196 11.86 16.88 2.06
CA LEU A 196 12.65 16.44 3.22
C LEU A 196 13.62 15.29 2.86
N ALA A 197 13.19 14.38 1.99
CA ALA A 197 14.03 13.28 1.49
C ALA A 197 15.23 13.73 0.63
N GLN A 198 15.23 14.97 0.17
CA GLN A 198 16.28 15.58 -0.66
C GLN A 198 17.01 16.72 0.08
N ALA A 199 16.62 17.06 1.31
CA ALA A 199 17.29 18.09 2.07
C ALA A 199 18.66 17.57 2.54
N GLU A 200 19.74 18.12 1.98
CA GLU A 200 21.13 17.85 2.37
C GLU A 200 21.45 18.23 3.83
N SER A 201 20.48 18.76 4.57
CA SER A 201 20.62 19.29 5.92
C SER A 201 20.09 18.33 7.00
N PHE A 202 20.79 17.21 7.19
CA PHE A 202 20.99 16.64 8.52
C PHE A 202 22.49 16.63 8.78
N ASN A 203 23.00 17.80 9.17
CA ASN A 203 24.36 18.13 9.66
C ASN A 203 25.57 17.62 8.82
N PRO A 204 26.23 18.48 8.01
CA PRO A 204 27.42 18.13 7.23
C PRO A 204 28.68 17.77 8.03
N ALA A 205 28.68 17.96 9.35
CA ALA A 205 29.85 17.73 10.19
C ALA A 205 30.07 16.24 10.54
N ASP A 206 29.04 15.39 10.41
CA ASP A 206 29.11 13.94 10.70
C ASP A 206 28.77 13.07 9.47
N ALA A 207 28.61 13.69 8.30
CA ALA A 207 28.28 13.01 7.05
C ALA A 207 29.48 12.24 6.50
N THR A 208 29.80 11.10 7.13
CA THR A 208 30.56 10.06 6.46
C THR A 208 29.80 9.59 5.22
N GLU A 209 30.52 9.12 4.22
CA GLU A 209 30.09 8.97 2.82
C GLU A 209 28.81 8.14 2.58
N ASN A 210 28.25 7.48 3.60
CA ASN A 210 27.15 6.50 3.54
C ASN A 210 25.92 6.75 4.45
N THR A 211 25.70 7.95 4.98
CA THR A 211 24.64 8.16 5.99
C THR A 211 23.22 7.93 5.44
N VAL A 212 22.63 6.76 5.74
CA VAL A 212 21.19 6.51 5.67
C VAL A 212 20.49 7.47 6.63
N VAL A 213 19.41 8.11 6.19
CA VAL A 213 18.65 9.04 7.05
C VAL A 213 17.47 8.29 7.65
N GLU A 214 17.62 7.84 8.89
CA GLU A 214 16.55 7.22 9.66
C GLU A 214 15.73 8.29 10.39
N LEU A 215 14.44 8.39 10.08
CA LEU A 215 13.54 9.38 10.69
C LEU A 215 12.27 8.71 11.23
N PRO A 216 12.10 8.59 12.56
CA PRO A 216 10.85 8.11 13.13
C PRO A 216 9.67 8.98 12.69
N ALA A 217 8.55 8.36 12.33
CA ALA A 217 7.33 9.04 11.90
C ALA A 217 6.80 10.04 12.95
N THR A 218 7.10 9.79 14.23
CA THR A 218 6.78 10.69 15.36
C THR A 218 7.56 12.01 15.32
N ARG A 219 8.72 12.05 14.65
CA ARG A 219 9.57 13.24 14.48
C ARG A 219 9.28 14.01 13.19
N LEU A 220 8.36 13.53 12.35
CA LEU A 220 7.99 14.24 11.14
C LEU A 220 7.33 15.58 11.47
N PRO A 221 7.69 16.68 10.76
CA PRO A 221 7.06 17.97 10.95
C PRO A 221 5.69 18.03 10.27
N HIS A 222 4.72 17.25 10.75
CA HIS A 222 3.38 17.04 10.15
C HIS A 222 2.64 18.32 9.77
N LYS A 223 2.82 19.41 10.54
CA LYS A 223 2.22 20.72 10.23
C LYS A 223 2.82 21.37 8.97
N LYS A 224 4.11 21.14 8.72
CA LYS A 224 4.86 21.69 7.59
C LYS A 224 4.72 20.82 6.33
N LEU A 225 4.47 19.52 6.49
CA LEU A 225 4.28 18.56 5.39
C LEU A 225 2.81 18.42 4.94
N ARG A 226 2.01 19.48 4.97
CA ARG A 226 0.61 19.41 4.53
C ARG A 226 0.55 19.39 2.99
N PRO A 227 -0.02 18.36 2.37
CA PRO A 227 -0.19 18.33 0.92
C PRO A 227 -1.33 19.23 0.48
N THR A 228 -1.35 19.54 -0.81
CA THR A 228 -2.37 20.38 -1.44
C THR A 228 -3.33 19.60 -2.33
N SER A 229 -2.88 18.48 -2.89
CA SER A 229 -3.59 17.73 -3.93
C SER A 229 -3.98 16.31 -3.53
N SER A 230 -3.14 15.61 -2.78
CA SER A 230 -3.45 14.25 -2.32
C SER A 230 -3.03 14.04 -0.87
N PRO A 231 -3.77 13.24 -0.09
CA PRO A 231 -3.41 12.98 1.30
C PRO A 231 -2.05 12.28 1.46
N TYR A 232 -1.50 11.70 0.39
CA TYR A 232 -0.22 11.00 0.36
C TYR A 232 1.00 11.90 0.05
N GLY A 233 0.77 13.18 -0.22
CA GLY A 233 1.79 14.10 -0.74
C GLY A 233 1.41 14.63 -2.11
N ASP A 234 2.11 15.67 -2.55
CA ASP A 234 2.01 16.28 -3.87
C ASP A 234 3.07 15.68 -4.81
N ASP A 235 2.94 15.82 -6.13
CA ASP A 235 3.98 15.50 -7.14
C ASP A 235 4.63 14.09 -7.12
N TRP A 236 4.14 13.13 -6.35
CA TRP A 236 4.55 11.73 -6.49
C TRP A 236 4.08 11.16 -7.83
N ASP A 237 4.80 10.18 -8.37
CA ASP A 237 4.43 9.50 -9.60
C ASP A 237 3.82 8.12 -9.33
N VAL A 238 4.42 7.36 -8.41
CA VAL A 238 3.97 6.01 -8.02
C VAL A 238 4.04 5.82 -6.51
N LEU A 239 2.99 5.27 -5.92
CA LEU A 239 3.02 4.74 -4.54
C LEU A 239 2.88 3.22 -4.62
N TRP A 240 3.92 2.48 -4.27
CA TRP A 240 3.94 1.02 -4.33
C TRP A 240 3.50 0.45 -2.99
N LEU A 241 2.25 -0.02 -2.91
CA LEU A 241 1.61 -0.39 -1.63
C LEU A 241 1.55 -1.91 -1.41
N GLY A 242 1.66 -2.68 -2.48
CA GLY A 242 1.73 -4.14 -2.47
C GLY A 242 2.79 -4.63 -3.45
N HIS A 243 3.73 -5.42 -2.95
CA HIS A 243 4.87 -5.94 -3.69
C HIS A 243 5.33 -7.28 -3.09
N CYS A 244 6.10 -8.05 -3.86
CA CYS A 244 6.70 -9.32 -3.41
C CYS A 244 8.20 -9.21 -3.13
N GLY A 245 8.75 -8.00 -3.20
CA GLY A 245 10.15 -7.75 -2.86
C GLY A 245 10.49 -6.30 -3.13
N THR A 246 11.36 -5.74 -2.29
CA THR A 246 11.96 -4.42 -2.45
C THR A 246 13.29 -4.39 -1.71
N GLU A 247 14.18 -3.50 -2.12
CA GLU A 247 15.44 -3.22 -1.43
C GLU A 247 15.41 -1.80 -0.85
N PHE A 248 16.26 -1.55 0.15
CA PHE A 248 16.53 -0.18 0.57
C PHE A 248 17.51 0.48 -0.41
N PRO A 249 17.27 1.74 -0.82
CA PRO A 249 18.24 2.50 -1.61
C PRO A 249 19.63 2.54 -0.95
N THR A 250 20.69 2.32 -1.73
CA THR A 250 22.10 2.43 -1.30
C THR A 250 22.85 3.46 -2.14
N LYS A 251 23.91 4.08 -1.57
CA LYS A 251 24.81 4.96 -2.34
C LYS A 251 25.78 4.19 -3.23
N SER A 252 26.17 2.97 -2.84
CA SER A 252 27.10 2.14 -3.59
C SER A 252 26.35 1.03 -4.32
N LYS A 253 26.67 0.91 -5.61
CA LYS A 253 26.20 -0.06 -6.62
C LYS A 253 24.87 0.25 -7.31
N SER A 254 24.96 1.22 -8.21
CA SER A 254 24.60 1.04 -9.63
C SER A 254 25.57 0.06 -10.34
N GLU A 255 25.94 -1.06 -9.72
CA GLU A 255 26.56 -2.18 -10.43
C GLU A 255 25.43 -3.18 -10.74
N PRO A 256 25.12 -3.42 -12.02
CA PRO A 256 24.04 -4.30 -12.37
C PRO A 256 24.35 -5.72 -11.89
N LYS A 257 23.59 -6.23 -10.91
CA LYS A 257 23.51 -7.69 -10.69
C LYS A 257 22.82 -8.42 -11.85
N ALA A 258 22.30 -7.69 -12.83
CA ALA A 258 22.09 -8.19 -14.18
C ALA A 258 22.26 -7.04 -15.17
N LYS A 259 23.12 -7.19 -16.18
CA LYS A 259 23.02 -6.36 -17.38
C LYS A 259 21.56 -6.40 -17.84
N PRO A 260 20.89 -5.27 -18.14
CA PRO A 260 19.60 -5.34 -18.82
C PRO A 260 19.80 -6.24 -20.05
N LYS A 261 18.97 -7.28 -20.19
CA LYS A 261 19.09 -8.28 -21.27
C LYS A 261 18.93 -7.70 -22.67
N SER A 262 18.70 -6.40 -22.76
CA SER A 262 18.74 -5.60 -23.98
C SER A 262 19.22 -4.19 -23.64
N PRO A 263 20.05 -3.55 -24.49
CA PRO A 263 20.29 -2.12 -24.40
C PRO A 263 18.96 -1.34 -24.40
N PRO A 264 18.90 -0.12 -23.84
CA PRO A 264 17.81 0.78 -24.16
C PRO A 264 17.67 0.88 -25.68
N PRO A 265 16.45 0.97 -26.24
CA PRO A 265 16.27 1.00 -27.68
C PRO A 265 17.17 2.08 -28.29
N THR A 266 18.06 1.68 -29.19
CA THR A 266 18.68 2.60 -30.12
C THR A 266 17.53 3.23 -30.90
N ARG A 267 17.25 4.52 -30.65
CA ARG A 267 16.28 5.27 -31.45
C ARG A 267 16.63 5.07 -32.93
N PRO A 268 15.71 4.58 -33.77
CA PRO A 268 15.92 4.66 -35.20
C PRO A 268 16.02 6.16 -35.54
N ASN A 269 17.14 6.58 -36.15
CA ASN A 269 17.42 7.92 -36.68
C ASN A 269 17.88 9.06 -35.75
N THR A 270 18.57 8.83 -34.62
CA THR A 270 19.24 9.96 -33.91
C THR A 270 20.77 9.95 -33.92
N GLY A 271 21.43 8.98 -34.55
CA GLY A 271 22.91 8.90 -34.53
C GLY A 271 23.50 8.82 -33.11
N TYR A 272 22.68 8.50 -32.11
CA TYR A 272 23.06 8.46 -30.70
C TYR A 272 23.40 7.03 -30.32
N THR A 273 24.68 6.77 -30.05
CA THR A 273 25.14 5.58 -29.35
C THR A 273 24.90 5.77 -27.86
N PRO A 274 24.13 4.89 -27.19
CA PRO A 274 24.00 4.94 -25.74
C PRO A 274 25.39 4.81 -25.12
N LYS A 275 25.79 5.79 -24.28
CA LYS A 275 26.98 5.62 -23.43
C LYS A 275 26.77 4.35 -22.60
N THR A 276 27.81 3.52 -22.50
CA THR A 276 27.79 2.20 -21.86
C THR A 276 27.58 2.21 -20.34
N ASN A 277 27.23 3.35 -19.75
CA ASN A 277 26.76 3.49 -18.38
C ASN A 277 25.94 4.80 -18.29
N PRO A 278 24.60 4.77 -18.44
CA PRO A 278 23.79 5.89 -18.03
C PRO A 278 23.96 6.03 -16.51
N GLU A 279 24.48 7.17 -16.08
CA GLU A 279 24.59 7.55 -14.67
C GLU A 279 23.17 7.55 -14.09
N GLN A 280 22.83 6.51 -13.30
CA GLN A 280 21.50 6.35 -12.70
C GLN A 280 21.24 7.51 -11.75
N VAL A 281 20.02 8.05 -11.75
CA VAL A 281 19.63 9.12 -10.82
C VAL A 281 19.67 8.57 -9.39
N PRO A 282 20.42 9.19 -8.46
CA PRO A 282 20.47 8.72 -7.08
C PRO A 282 19.10 8.78 -6.43
N LEU A 283 18.65 7.66 -5.86
CA LEU A 283 17.40 7.58 -5.10
C LEU A 283 17.59 8.20 -3.70
N PRO A 284 16.53 8.81 -3.12
CA PRO A 284 16.57 9.28 -1.74
C PRO A 284 16.84 8.14 -0.74
N LEU A 285 17.78 8.36 0.18
CA LEU A 285 18.15 7.39 1.23
C LEU A 285 17.35 7.55 2.53
N LEU A 286 16.31 8.39 2.50
CA LEU A 286 15.43 8.60 3.63
C LEU A 286 14.63 7.32 3.90
N ARG A 287 14.66 6.88 5.15
CA ARG A 287 13.82 5.80 5.69
C ARG A 287 12.99 6.38 6.83
N VAL A 288 11.68 6.41 6.63
CA VAL A 288 10.75 6.83 7.67
C VAL A 288 10.32 5.61 8.48
N THR A 289 10.70 5.55 9.75
CA THR A 289 10.44 4.39 10.60
C THR A 289 9.16 4.54 11.41
N ILE A 290 8.38 3.47 11.48
CA ILE A 290 7.13 3.38 12.24
C ILE A 290 7.28 2.19 13.19
N PRO A 291 7.83 2.41 14.39
CA PRO A 291 8.00 1.35 15.38
C PRO A 291 6.65 1.01 16.05
N ASN A 292 6.56 -0.21 16.60
CA ASN A 292 5.40 -0.70 17.34
C ASN A 292 4.10 -0.73 16.50
N ASP A 293 4.20 -0.95 15.20
CA ASP A 293 3.04 -1.22 14.34
C ASP A 293 2.56 -2.66 14.55
N ILE A 294 1.55 -2.83 15.39
CA ILE A 294 0.90 -4.10 15.71
C ILE A 294 0.31 -4.84 14.49
N THR A 295 0.22 -4.19 13.33
CA THR A 295 -0.21 -4.82 12.07
C THR A 295 0.93 -5.50 11.32
N VAL A 296 2.18 -5.21 11.69
CA VAL A 296 3.38 -5.90 11.18
C VAL A 296 3.56 -7.21 11.96
N PRO A 297 3.71 -8.37 11.30
CA PRO A 297 4.01 -9.63 11.99
C PRO A 297 5.39 -9.67 12.65
N GLN A 298 5.64 -10.67 13.48
CA GLN A 298 6.98 -10.97 13.99
C GLN A 298 7.97 -11.35 12.87
N PRO A 299 9.29 -11.15 13.08
CA PRO A 299 10.33 -11.44 12.09
C PRO A 299 10.23 -12.82 11.42
N GLN A 300 9.90 -13.88 12.15
CA GLN A 300 9.77 -15.24 11.59
C GLN A 300 8.70 -15.35 10.48
N HIS A 301 7.71 -14.46 10.50
CA HIS A 301 6.60 -14.41 9.56
C HIS A 301 6.83 -13.44 8.41
N LEU A 302 7.91 -12.65 8.43
CA LEU A 302 8.25 -11.71 7.37
C LEU A 302 8.86 -12.47 6.19
N LYS A 303 8.01 -12.90 5.26
CA LYS A 303 8.39 -13.59 4.02
C LYS A 303 7.52 -13.12 2.87
N PRO A 304 8.10 -12.78 1.71
CA PRO A 304 7.29 -12.30 0.58
C PRO A 304 6.34 -13.33 -0.01
N HIS A 305 6.72 -14.60 0.06
CA HIS A 305 5.86 -15.72 -0.27
C HIS A 305 6.28 -16.96 0.55
N PRO A 306 5.48 -18.02 0.60
CA PRO A 306 5.70 -19.14 1.54
C PRO A 306 6.98 -19.96 1.32
N PHE A 307 7.66 -19.73 0.19
CA PHE A 307 8.91 -20.39 -0.21
C PHE A 307 10.09 -19.42 -0.30
N ALA A 308 9.84 -18.15 -0.01
CA ALA A 308 10.89 -17.14 0.00
C ALA A 308 11.80 -17.35 1.22
N LEU A 309 13.03 -16.85 1.10
CA LEU A 309 13.84 -16.58 2.27
C LEU A 309 13.15 -15.53 3.15
N PRO A 310 13.46 -15.51 4.47
CA PRO A 310 13.06 -14.41 5.34
C PRO A 310 13.42 -13.06 4.75
N ASP A 311 12.51 -12.11 4.90
CA ASP A 311 12.70 -10.73 4.55
C ASP A 311 13.77 -10.11 5.47
N PRO A 312 14.86 -9.52 4.92
CA PRO A 312 15.92 -8.89 5.72
C PRO A 312 15.43 -7.83 6.71
N LEU A 313 14.23 -7.25 6.50
CA LEU A 313 13.61 -6.32 7.43
C LEU A 313 13.55 -6.89 8.87
N GLY A 314 13.27 -8.18 9.00
CA GLY A 314 13.14 -8.84 10.30
C GLY A 314 14.45 -8.94 11.10
N GLU A 315 15.59 -8.82 10.41
CA GLU A 315 16.92 -8.79 11.04
C GLU A 315 17.40 -7.35 11.25
N GLU A 316 17.05 -6.43 10.35
CA GLU A 316 17.54 -5.04 10.38
C GLU A 316 16.79 -4.15 11.38
N TYR A 317 15.52 -4.45 11.69
CA TYR A 317 14.70 -3.64 12.58
C TYR A 317 14.05 -4.46 13.70
N PRO A 318 13.72 -3.83 14.85
CA PRO A 318 12.95 -4.49 15.90
C PRO A 318 11.62 -5.06 15.39
N PRO A 319 11.08 -6.11 16.03
CA PRO A 319 9.74 -6.61 15.72
C PRO A 319 8.69 -5.50 15.66
N HIS A 320 7.65 -5.70 14.84
CA HIS A 320 6.58 -4.73 14.65
C HIS A 320 7.05 -3.37 14.12
N THR A 321 8.05 -3.35 13.24
CA THR A 321 8.51 -2.11 12.59
C THR A 321 8.09 -2.07 11.13
N ARG A 322 7.52 -0.93 10.71
CA ARG A 322 7.25 -0.62 9.30
C ARG A 322 8.14 0.51 8.83
N ILE A 323 8.61 0.43 7.58
CA ILE A 323 9.51 1.41 6.97
C ILE A 323 8.87 1.95 5.69
N VAL A 324 8.92 3.26 5.50
CA VAL A 324 8.54 3.93 4.24
C VAL A 324 9.79 4.56 3.63
N HIS A 325 10.06 4.25 2.35
CA HIS A 325 11.27 4.67 1.65
C HIS A 325 11.03 4.82 0.15
N ALA A 326 12.00 5.39 -0.57
CA ALA A 326 11.96 5.39 -2.03
C ALA A 326 12.00 3.94 -2.56
N SER A 327 11.17 3.62 -3.53
CA SER A 327 11.18 2.27 -4.13
C SER A 327 12.53 2.02 -4.80
N SER A 328 13.14 0.88 -4.50
CA SER A 328 14.38 0.42 -5.12
C SER A 328 14.27 -1.07 -5.36
N ALA A 329 14.51 -1.50 -6.59
CA ALA A 329 14.38 -2.90 -6.99
C ALA A 329 13.02 -3.55 -6.63
N THR A 330 11.96 -2.74 -6.50
CA THR A 330 10.62 -3.20 -6.09
C THR A 330 9.93 -4.01 -7.21
N ILE A 331 9.42 -5.21 -6.90
CA ILE A 331 8.82 -6.14 -7.87
C ILE A 331 7.43 -6.63 -7.46
N CYS A 332 6.68 -7.17 -8.42
CA CYS A 332 5.24 -7.44 -8.37
C CYS A 332 4.38 -6.17 -8.24
N THR A 333 3.27 -6.13 -8.98
CA THR A 333 2.34 -4.98 -9.03
C THR A 333 1.03 -5.24 -8.30
N GLN A 334 1.09 -6.02 -7.21
CA GLN A 334 -0.06 -6.45 -6.41
C GLN A 334 -0.99 -5.27 -6.10
N ALA A 335 -0.44 -4.16 -5.58
CA ALA A 335 -1.17 -2.91 -5.48
C ALA A 335 -0.22 -1.71 -5.61
N TYR A 336 -0.54 -0.77 -6.50
CA TYR A 336 0.21 0.47 -6.65
C TYR A 336 -0.71 1.61 -7.08
N ALA A 337 -0.48 2.81 -6.57
CA ALA A 337 -1.19 4.01 -7.00
C ALA A 337 -0.36 4.82 -7.99
N VAL A 338 -1.05 5.50 -8.89
CA VAL A 338 -0.46 6.36 -9.91
C VAL A 338 -1.14 7.71 -9.89
N SER A 339 -0.36 8.79 -9.85
CA SER A 339 -0.89 10.15 -10.00
C SER A 339 -1.20 10.43 -11.47
N GLN A 340 -2.01 11.44 -11.77
CA GLN A 340 -2.30 11.79 -13.15
C GLN A 340 -1.03 12.06 -13.98
N GLN A 341 -0.05 12.76 -13.37
CA GLN A 341 1.23 13.02 -14.00
C GLN A 341 2.04 11.74 -14.21
N GLY A 342 2.06 10.86 -13.20
CA GLY A 342 2.68 9.54 -13.31
C GLY A 342 2.06 8.73 -14.45
N ALA A 343 0.73 8.73 -14.59
CA ALA A 343 0.03 8.00 -15.63
C ALA A 343 0.41 8.48 -17.03
N ARG A 344 0.52 9.80 -17.24
CA ARG A 344 0.99 10.38 -18.51
C ARG A 344 2.42 9.98 -18.83
N LYS A 345 3.33 10.03 -17.85
CA LYS A 345 4.74 9.63 -18.03
C LYS A 345 4.86 8.14 -18.34
N LEU A 346 4.15 7.29 -17.58
CA LEU A 346 4.16 5.84 -17.75
C LEU A 346 3.52 5.42 -19.08
N LEU A 347 2.39 6.02 -19.48
CA LEU A 347 1.77 5.71 -20.77
C LEU A 347 2.62 6.21 -21.94
N HIS A 348 3.30 7.35 -21.81
CA HIS A 348 4.27 7.78 -22.81
C HIS A 348 5.42 6.78 -22.93
N GLN A 349 6.03 6.37 -21.80
CA GLN A 349 7.16 5.45 -21.82
C GLN A 349 6.76 4.05 -22.29
N PHE A 350 5.73 3.45 -21.72
CA PHE A 350 5.41 2.03 -21.90
C PHE A 350 4.24 1.76 -22.85
N GLY A 351 3.44 2.79 -23.16
CA GLY A 351 2.41 2.70 -24.18
C GLY A 351 2.93 3.00 -25.59
N LEU A 352 3.97 3.85 -25.71
CA LEU A 352 4.47 4.32 -27.01
C LEU A 352 5.91 3.88 -27.31
N LEU A 353 6.79 3.87 -26.31
CA LEU A 353 8.22 3.73 -26.56
C LEU A 353 8.76 2.34 -26.27
N SER A 354 8.30 1.70 -25.18
CA SER A 354 8.97 0.52 -24.67
C SER A 354 8.06 -0.61 -24.17
N LEU A 355 8.34 -1.84 -24.61
CA LEU A 355 7.86 -3.06 -23.98
C LEU A 355 8.94 -4.15 -24.09
N THR A 356 9.60 -4.45 -22.98
CA THR A 356 10.82 -5.29 -23.00
C THR A 356 10.82 -6.42 -21.97
N ALA A 357 10.00 -6.30 -20.94
CA ALA A 357 9.87 -7.26 -19.84
C ALA A 357 8.41 -7.32 -19.34
N GLY A 358 8.18 -8.02 -18.23
CA GLY A 358 6.93 -7.92 -17.49
C GLY A 358 6.66 -6.48 -17.03
N TRP A 359 5.38 -6.12 -16.87
CA TRP A 359 4.96 -4.78 -16.46
C TRP A 359 5.62 -4.35 -15.14
N ASP A 360 5.66 -5.25 -14.17
CA ASP A 360 6.31 -5.07 -12.86
C ASP A 360 7.80 -4.73 -12.98
N LEU A 361 8.54 -5.48 -13.80
CA LEU A 361 9.98 -5.26 -14.02
C LEU A 361 10.25 -3.93 -14.74
N MET A 362 9.42 -3.58 -15.71
CA MET A 362 9.55 -2.30 -16.40
C MET A 362 9.23 -1.12 -15.48
N LEU A 363 8.20 -1.25 -14.62
CA LEU A 363 7.86 -0.24 -13.63
C LEU A 363 8.97 -0.10 -12.58
N LYS A 364 9.57 -1.22 -12.13
CA LYS A 364 10.77 -1.24 -11.27
C LYS A 364 11.88 -0.42 -11.88
N ASP A 365 12.31 -0.78 -13.09
CA ASP A 365 13.41 -0.12 -13.78
C ASP A 365 13.12 1.36 -14.04
N TRP A 366 11.85 1.73 -14.26
CA TRP A 366 11.44 3.14 -14.38
C TRP A 366 11.59 3.89 -13.06
N CYS A 367 11.09 3.35 -11.96
CA CYS A 367 11.24 3.95 -10.64
C CYS A 367 12.70 4.01 -10.17
N ASP A 368 13.53 3.03 -10.55
CA ASP A 368 14.98 3.02 -10.33
C ASP A 368 15.73 4.01 -11.26
N GLY A 369 15.02 4.72 -12.14
CA GLY A 369 15.57 5.76 -13.01
C GLY A 369 16.24 5.25 -14.29
N ALA A 370 16.14 3.96 -14.63
CA ALA A 370 16.82 3.36 -15.79
C ALA A 370 16.32 3.89 -17.15
N TYR A 371 15.13 4.49 -17.19
CA TYR A 371 14.56 5.12 -18.39
C TYR A 371 14.74 6.64 -18.40
N PHE A 372 15.47 7.19 -17.42
CA PHE A 372 15.67 8.62 -17.27
C PHE A 372 17.05 9.04 -17.83
N ASP A 373 17.14 9.18 -19.15
CA ASP A 373 18.35 9.66 -19.86
C ASP A 373 18.58 11.19 -19.74
N GLY A 374 18.18 11.79 -18.61
CA GLY A 374 18.22 13.22 -18.34
C GLY A 374 19.60 13.90 -18.39
N TYR A 375 20.65 13.20 -18.81
CA TYR A 375 21.97 13.77 -19.08
C TYR A 375 22.20 14.18 -20.54
N ALA A 376 21.45 13.67 -21.52
CA ALA A 376 21.80 13.88 -22.95
C ALA A 376 20.93 14.90 -23.70
N TYR A 377 19.66 15.13 -23.33
CA TYR A 377 18.75 15.99 -24.12
C TYR A 377 18.52 17.39 -23.54
N ALA A 378 18.84 17.63 -22.26
CA ALA A 378 18.60 18.90 -21.59
C ALA A 378 19.74 19.92 -21.75
N GLN A 379 20.97 19.49 -22.12
CA GLN A 379 22.10 20.39 -22.27
C GLN A 379 22.07 21.27 -23.53
N GLN A 380 21.25 20.95 -24.54
CA GLN A 380 21.33 21.65 -25.83
C GLN A 380 20.37 22.83 -26.03
N GLN A 381 19.38 23.08 -25.16
CA GLN A 381 18.29 24.02 -25.50
C GLN A 381 17.70 24.84 -24.33
N GLY A 382 18.35 24.94 -23.16
CA GLY A 382 17.85 25.80 -22.07
C GLY A 382 16.41 25.53 -21.60
N LYS A 383 15.87 24.34 -21.91
CA LYS A 383 14.49 23.95 -21.60
C LYS A 383 14.44 23.17 -20.29
N LYS A 384 13.40 23.44 -19.50
CA LYS A 384 13.10 22.87 -18.17
C LYS A 384 13.53 21.40 -18.08
N ARG A 385 14.43 21.10 -17.13
CA ARG A 385 14.85 19.75 -16.76
C ARG A 385 13.59 18.90 -16.55
N THR A 386 13.47 17.77 -17.22
CA THR A 386 12.52 16.73 -16.81
C THR A 386 12.88 16.36 -15.37
N ARG A 387 11.89 16.14 -14.49
CA ARG A 387 12.17 15.69 -13.12
C ARG A 387 12.22 14.16 -13.09
N PRO A 388 13.12 13.56 -12.29
CA PRO A 388 13.13 12.11 -12.11
C PRO A 388 11.79 11.61 -11.53
N PRO A 389 11.48 10.32 -11.71
CA PRO A 389 10.30 9.71 -11.12
C PRO A 389 10.39 9.77 -9.59
N VAL A 390 9.26 10.05 -8.95
CA VAL A 390 9.13 9.97 -7.49
C VAL A 390 8.27 8.77 -7.16
N CYS A 391 8.93 7.68 -6.76
CA CYS A 391 8.30 6.43 -6.40
C CYS A 391 8.57 6.11 -4.93
N VAL A 392 7.51 5.88 -4.14
CA VAL A 392 7.57 5.61 -2.69
C VAL A 392 6.95 4.26 -2.41
N THR A 393 7.60 3.46 -1.57
CA THR A 393 7.12 2.13 -1.16
C THR A 393 7.07 2.01 0.36
N VAL A 394 6.51 0.89 0.84
CA VAL A 394 6.38 0.57 2.27
C VAL A 394 6.67 -0.91 2.52
N GLN A 395 7.49 -1.18 3.53
CA GLN A 395 7.90 -2.54 3.91
C GLN A 395 7.57 -2.80 5.41
N PRO A 396 6.87 -3.89 5.75
CA PRO A 396 6.22 -4.83 4.83
C PRO A 396 5.09 -4.18 4.01
N PRO A 397 4.69 -4.78 2.88
CA PRO A 397 3.62 -4.25 2.04
C PRO A 397 2.26 -4.24 2.76
N LEU A 398 1.37 -3.34 2.35
CA LEU A 398 0.00 -3.21 2.90
C LEU A 398 -1.00 -4.12 2.22
N PHE A 399 -0.74 -4.45 0.96
CA PHE A 399 -1.47 -5.45 0.18
C PHE A 399 -0.52 -6.57 -0.18
N SER A 400 -0.99 -7.80 -0.10
CA SER A 400 -0.16 -8.97 -0.37
C SER A 400 -0.94 -10.00 -1.18
N HIS A 401 -0.23 -10.82 -1.94
CA HIS A 401 -0.86 -11.89 -2.71
C HIS A 401 -1.51 -12.91 -1.78
N HIS A 402 -2.76 -13.26 -2.08
CA HIS A 402 -3.49 -14.28 -1.36
C HIS A 402 -3.32 -15.64 -2.02
N TYR A 403 -2.72 -16.58 -1.30
CA TYR A 403 -2.56 -17.95 -1.74
C TYR A 403 -3.69 -18.83 -1.19
N GLY A 404 -4.74 -19.01 -1.98
CA GLY A 404 -5.89 -19.89 -1.68
C GLY A 404 -5.99 -21.07 -2.66
N LYS A 405 -7.02 -21.93 -2.46
CA LYS A 405 -7.29 -23.13 -3.28
C LYS A 405 -7.41 -22.88 -4.79
N ALA A 406 -7.80 -21.67 -5.20
CA ALA A 406 -7.94 -21.25 -6.60
C ALA A 406 -6.96 -20.14 -7.03
N SER A 407 -5.92 -19.81 -6.23
CA SER A 407 -4.99 -18.69 -6.51
C SER A 407 -3.88 -19.02 -7.51
N ALA A 408 -4.10 -19.94 -8.46
CA ALA A 408 -3.18 -20.04 -9.61
C ALA A 408 -3.41 -18.83 -10.51
N SER A 409 -2.33 -18.14 -10.92
CA SER A 409 -2.40 -17.06 -11.90
C SER A 409 -2.58 -17.65 -13.30
N ASP A 410 -3.60 -17.20 -14.02
CA ASP A 410 -3.88 -17.65 -15.39
C ASP A 410 -3.11 -16.83 -16.44
N ILE A 411 -2.46 -15.74 -15.99
CA ILE A 411 -1.63 -14.89 -16.83
C ILE A 411 -0.15 -15.25 -16.63
N MET A 412 0.33 -15.45 -15.40
CA MET A 412 1.73 -15.73 -15.08
C MET A 412 1.90 -16.69 -13.87
N SER A 413 2.27 -17.95 -14.15
CA SER A 413 2.76 -18.99 -13.22
C SER A 413 1.87 -19.40 -12.01
N PRO A 414 1.78 -20.71 -11.66
CA PRO A 414 0.81 -21.19 -10.67
C PRO A 414 1.32 -21.06 -9.22
N GLY A 415 0.87 -20.04 -8.48
CA GLY A 415 1.23 -19.85 -7.06
C GLY A 415 0.36 -20.63 -6.07
N GLY A 416 -0.96 -20.37 -6.05
CA GLY A 416 -1.87 -20.86 -5.00
C GLY A 416 -2.12 -22.38 -4.97
N GLY A 417 -2.21 -23.02 -6.14
CA GLY A 417 -2.50 -24.45 -6.23
C GLY A 417 -1.41 -25.34 -5.63
N PHE A 418 -0.17 -24.83 -5.52
CA PHE A 418 0.95 -25.59 -4.97
C PHE A 418 0.90 -25.68 -3.44
N LEU A 419 0.46 -24.64 -2.71
CA LEU A 419 0.36 -24.68 -1.24
C LEU A 419 -0.62 -25.74 -0.72
N ASN A 420 -1.75 -25.89 -1.41
CA ASN A 420 -2.73 -26.92 -1.07
C ASN A 420 -2.17 -28.33 -1.31
N ARG A 421 -1.37 -28.52 -2.36
CA ARG A 421 -0.72 -29.80 -2.65
C ARG A 421 0.28 -30.21 -1.57
N ILE A 422 0.90 -29.24 -0.89
CA ILE A 422 1.87 -29.49 0.20
C ILE A 422 1.27 -29.31 1.60
N GLY A 423 -0.05 -29.21 1.72
CA GLY A 423 -0.75 -29.17 3.01
C GLY A 423 -0.54 -27.90 3.84
N ARG A 424 -0.10 -26.79 3.24
CA ARG A 424 0.17 -25.53 3.97
C ARG A 424 -1.05 -24.61 4.16
N GLY A 425 -2.22 -25.02 3.69
CA GLY A 425 -3.46 -24.24 3.82
C GLY A 425 -3.46 -22.95 2.98
N GLU A 426 -4.46 -22.11 3.22
CA GLU A 426 -4.58 -20.78 2.60
C GLU A 426 -3.86 -19.74 3.47
N MET A 427 -3.18 -18.78 2.84
CA MET A 427 -2.52 -17.69 3.56
C MET A 427 -2.31 -16.44 2.72
N THR A 428 -2.14 -15.32 3.40
CA THR A 428 -1.73 -14.03 2.83
C THR A 428 -0.48 -13.57 3.59
N PRO A 429 0.74 -13.65 3.00
CA PRO A 429 1.97 -13.25 3.67
C PRO A 429 1.92 -11.80 4.15
N TYR A 430 2.64 -11.49 5.24
CA TYR A 430 2.67 -10.18 5.91
C TYR A 430 1.36 -9.68 6.54
N ILE A 431 0.21 -10.27 6.22
CA ILE A 431 -1.10 -9.80 6.70
C ILE A 431 -1.50 -10.61 7.93
N ARG A 432 -1.77 -9.96 9.06
CA ARG A 432 -2.21 -10.64 10.30
C ARG A 432 -3.69 -11.02 10.23
N TYR A 433 -4.56 -10.01 10.13
CA TYR A 433 -6.01 -10.19 10.06
C TYR A 433 -6.48 -10.06 8.61
N SER A 434 -6.27 -11.11 7.82
CA SER A 434 -6.67 -11.16 6.42
C SER A 434 -8.18 -11.01 6.24
N VAL A 435 -8.59 -10.14 5.32
CA VAL A 435 -10.00 -10.00 4.92
C VAL A 435 -10.51 -11.28 4.27
N ARG A 436 -9.74 -11.89 3.36
CA ARG A 436 -10.14 -13.13 2.69
C ARG A 436 -10.29 -14.32 3.65
N LEU A 437 -9.32 -14.55 4.53
CA LEU A 437 -9.36 -15.66 5.48
C LEU A 437 -10.46 -15.49 6.53
N ASN A 438 -10.85 -14.24 6.83
CA ASN A 438 -11.94 -13.94 7.74
C ASN A 438 -13.28 -13.67 7.04
N MET A 439 -13.40 -13.92 5.73
CA MET A 439 -14.54 -13.48 4.93
C MET A 439 -15.89 -13.93 5.50
N GLY A 440 -16.03 -15.20 5.88
CA GLY A 440 -17.28 -15.72 6.45
C GLY A 440 -17.72 -14.94 7.68
N LYS A 441 -16.81 -14.74 8.64
CA LYS A 441 -17.05 -13.98 9.87
C LYS A 441 -17.38 -12.51 9.57
N LEU A 442 -16.67 -11.88 8.63
CA LEU A 442 -16.91 -10.50 8.23
C LEU A 442 -18.27 -10.32 7.55
N VAL A 443 -18.73 -11.29 6.75
CA VAL A 443 -20.06 -11.26 6.14
C VAL A 443 -21.16 -11.43 7.20
N GLU A 444 -20.92 -12.23 8.24
CA GLU A 444 -21.81 -12.38 9.39
C GLU A 444 -21.83 -11.16 10.33
N GLY A 445 -21.00 -10.15 10.07
CA GLY A 445 -20.97 -8.91 10.83
C GLY A 445 -20.00 -8.90 12.01
N VAL A 446 -19.12 -9.90 12.15
CA VAL A 446 -18.00 -9.84 13.10
C VAL A 446 -17.06 -8.71 12.69
N ARG A 447 -16.67 -7.88 13.65
CA ARG A 447 -15.84 -6.68 13.43
C ARG A 447 -14.73 -6.51 14.47
N ASP A 448 -14.90 -7.11 15.63
CA ASP A 448 -13.92 -7.15 16.70
C ASP A 448 -12.79 -8.14 16.37
N LEU A 449 -11.57 -7.82 16.80
CA LEU A 449 -10.40 -8.66 16.53
C LEU A 449 -10.46 -10.01 17.25
N GLU A 450 -11.11 -10.08 18.43
CA GLU A 450 -11.25 -11.31 19.21
C GLU A 450 -12.06 -12.37 18.45
N GLY A 451 -13.10 -11.93 17.74
CA GLY A 451 -13.90 -12.79 16.88
C GLY A 451 -13.18 -13.22 15.60
N LEU A 452 -12.09 -12.57 15.20
CA LEU A 452 -11.36 -12.84 13.95
C LEU A 452 -10.12 -13.70 14.18
N VAL A 453 -9.62 -14.30 13.10
CA VAL A 453 -8.41 -15.11 13.12
C VAL A 453 -7.22 -14.26 12.71
N ASP A 454 -6.25 -14.14 13.62
CA ASP A 454 -4.90 -13.72 13.29
C ASP A 454 -4.15 -14.91 12.69
N GLN A 455 -3.80 -14.83 11.40
CA GLN A 455 -3.11 -15.93 10.72
C GLN A 455 -1.60 -15.96 11.03
N LEU A 456 -1.04 -14.88 11.58
CA LEU A 456 0.39 -14.73 11.92
C LEU A 456 0.53 -14.25 13.37
N PRO A 457 0.08 -15.05 14.36
CA PRO A 457 0.20 -14.66 15.77
C PRO A 457 1.67 -14.58 16.19
N ASP A 458 1.93 -13.81 17.25
CA ASP A 458 3.29 -13.56 17.73
C ASP A 458 3.90 -14.76 18.49
N ASN A 459 3.05 -15.73 18.86
CA ASN A 459 3.36 -16.85 19.77
C ASN A 459 3.80 -18.13 19.05
#